data_AF-T1AGH8-F1
#
_entry.id   AF-T1AGH8-F1
#
_cell.length_a   1.000
_cell.length_b   1.000
_cell.length_c   1.000
_cell.angle_alpha   90.00
_cell.angle_beta   90.00
_cell.angle_gamma   90.00
#
_symmetry.space_group_name_H-M   'P 1'
#
loop_
_entity.id
_entity.type
_entity.pdbx_description
1 polymer ?
#
loop_
_entity_poly.entity_id
_entity_poly.type
_entity_poly.pdbx_seq_one_letter_code
_entity_poly.pdbx_strand_id
1 'polypeptide(L)'
;MTLIVGSSFGSIIYALLAYLTYVSFNPLITALAFILSSISGSLVFPSSSAMVSDLTSTEDRSRAYSIYRVVTNLGWAIGPITGAYLSLMGMQWIFVFLSCASILQLGIILVFVRESMVLPAAGLANWNSSARPGRILSRDIIIFSLATFLIILVASQFSVTLPVYANTYAGVREWQIGYIYAVNGIVVVLGQIPMNLITRKLRDTTVMM
;
A
#
# COMPACT_ATOMS: atom_id res chain seq x y z
N MET A 1 -8.55 -12.79 9.92
CA MET A 1 -7.30 -13.05 10.66
C MET A 1 -6.08 -12.27 10.14
N THR A 2 -5.67 -12.39 8.87
CA THR A 2 -4.43 -11.74 8.36
C THR A 2 -4.41 -10.21 8.52
N LEU A 3 -5.54 -9.55 8.27
CA LEU A 3 -5.70 -8.10 8.47
C LEU A 3 -5.53 -7.68 9.94
N ILE A 4 -6.07 -8.46 10.87
CA ILE A 4 -5.96 -8.23 12.31
C ILE A 4 -4.49 -8.38 12.73
N VAL A 5 -3.85 -9.49 12.36
CA VAL A 5 -2.43 -9.75 12.67
C VAL A 5 -1.53 -8.65 12.10
N GLY A 6 -1.74 -8.28 10.83
CA GLY A 6 -0.99 -7.22 10.17
C GLY A 6 -1.16 -5.86 10.86
N SER A 7 -2.39 -5.48 11.21
CA SER A 7 -2.68 -4.18 11.84
C SER A 7 -2.18 -4.12 13.29
N SER A 8 -2.35 -5.20 14.06
CA SER A 8 -1.81 -5.33 15.42
C SER A 8 -0.28 -5.25 15.42
N PHE A 9 0.38 -6.03 14.56
CA PHE A 9 1.84 -5.98 14.42
C PHE A 9 2.32 -4.59 14.02
N GLY A 10 1.64 -3.96 13.06
CA GLY A 10 1.87 -2.57 12.65
C GLY A 10 1.79 -1.59 13.81
N SER A 11 0.71 -1.64 14.60
CA SER A 11 0.53 -0.73 15.74
C SER A 11 1.68 -0.80 16.75
N ILE A 12 2.14 -2.01 17.07
CA ILE A 12 3.22 -2.27 18.03
C ILE A 12 4.57 -1.82 17.45
N ILE A 13 4.89 -2.20 16.21
CA ILE A 13 6.19 -1.87 15.62
C ILE A 13 6.33 -0.36 15.36
N TYR A 14 5.25 0.34 14.99
CA TYR A 14 5.27 1.79 14.85
C TYR A 14 5.38 2.50 16.21
N ALA A 15 4.73 1.99 17.27
CA ALA A 15 4.94 2.51 18.62
C ALA A 15 6.39 2.33 19.09
N LEU A 16 7.00 1.17 18.79
CA LEU A 16 8.42 0.93 19.07
C LEU A 16 9.31 1.90 18.29
N LEU A 17 9.06 2.12 17.01
CA LEU A 17 9.79 3.10 16.20
C LEU A 17 9.66 4.53 16.75
N ALA A 18 8.47 4.93 17.20
CA ALA A 18 8.25 6.21 17.87
C ALA A 18 9.10 6.33 19.13
N TYR A 19 9.12 5.29 19.97
CA TYR A 19 9.92 5.27 21.19
C TYR A 19 11.43 5.32 20.91
N LEU A 20 11.92 4.51 19.98
CA LEU A 20 13.35 4.46 19.62
C LEU A 20 13.83 5.80 19.07
N THR A 21 13.05 6.42 18.18
CA THR A 21 13.40 7.72 17.60
C THR A 21 13.29 8.88 18.59
N TYR A 22 12.47 8.75 19.64
CA TYR A 22 12.35 9.76 20.70
C TYR A 22 13.49 9.70 21.73
N VAL A 23 13.84 8.49 22.21
CA VAL A 23 14.79 8.34 23.33
C VAL A 23 16.24 8.39 22.87
N SER A 24 16.59 7.65 21.81
CA SER A 24 17.96 7.57 21.31
C SER A 24 17.98 7.10 19.88
N PHE A 25 18.25 8.03 18.96
CA PHE A 25 18.31 7.74 17.55
C PHE A 25 19.56 6.91 17.21
N ASN A 26 19.38 5.59 17.11
CA ASN A 26 20.37 4.69 16.54
C ASN A 26 19.95 4.29 15.10
N PRO A 27 20.70 4.69 14.06
CA PRO A 27 20.32 4.43 12.66
C PRO A 27 20.14 2.96 12.33
N LEU A 28 20.99 2.06 12.85
CA LEU A 28 20.94 0.64 12.54
C LEU A 28 19.71 -0.03 13.15
N ILE A 29 19.43 0.24 14.44
CA ILE A 29 18.27 -0.31 15.13
C ILE A 29 16.98 0.23 14.51
N THR A 30 16.94 1.53 14.21
CA THR A 30 15.78 2.17 13.58
C THR A 30 15.54 1.60 12.18
N ALA A 31 16.58 1.39 11.37
CA ALA A 31 16.47 0.78 10.05
C ALA A 31 15.95 -0.67 10.13
N LEU A 32 16.45 -1.49 11.06
CA LEU A 32 15.97 -2.85 11.27
C LEU A 32 14.49 -2.87 11.69
N ALA A 33 14.10 -2.02 12.65
CA ALA A 33 12.71 -1.90 13.07
C ALA A 33 11.80 -1.41 11.92
N PHE A 34 12.29 -0.50 11.08
CA PHE A 34 11.57 -0.03 9.89
C PHE A 34 11.41 -1.12 8.84
N ILE A 35 12.45 -1.93 8.59
CA ILE A 35 12.35 -3.11 7.72
C ILE A 35 11.31 -4.09 8.27
N LEU A 36 11.34 -4.38 9.57
CA LEU A 36 10.33 -5.23 10.22
C LEU A 36 8.91 -4.69 10.03
N SER A 37 8.73 -3.36 10.09
CA SER A 37 7.42 -2.75 9.86
C SER A 37 6.83 -3.05 8.47
N SER A 38 7.66 -3.36 7.48
CA SER A 38 7.22 -3.75 6.12
C SER A 38 6.43 -5.06 6.12
N ILE A 39 6.60 -5.92 7.13
CA ILE A 39 5.80 -7.15 7.31
C ILE A 39 4.34 -6.80 7.53
N SER A 40 4.04 -5.75 8.31
CA SER A 40 2.66 -5.28 8.52
C SER A 40 2.00 -4.91 7.19
N GLY A 41 2.65 -4.06 6.39
CA GLY A 41 2.15 -3.66 5.08
C GLY A 41 1.96 -4.85 4.12
N SER A 42 2.89 -5.81 4.15
CA SER A 42 2.84 -7.02 3.31
C SER A 42 1.71 -7.97 3.69
N LEU A 43 1.26 -7.96 4.95
CA LEU A 43 0.09 -8.72 5.39
C LEU A 43 -1.22 -7.98 5.06
N VAL A 44 -1.23 -6.66 5.28
CA VAL A 44 -2.44 -5.84 5.14
C VAL A 44 -2.82 -5.64 3.68
N PHE A 45 -1.90 -5.19 2.82
CA PHE A 45 -2.23 -4.78 1.46
C PHE A 45 -2.86 -5.89 0.58
N PRO A 46 -2.26 -7.09 0.45
CA PRO A 46 -2.87 -8.16 -0.36
C PRO A 46 -4.17 -8.67 0.26
N SER A 47 -4.24 -8.75 1.60
CA SER A 47 -5.46 -9.19 2.30
C SER A 47 -6.62 -8.23 2.09
N SER A 48 -6.37 -6.92 2.12
CA SER A 48 -7.37 -5.88 1.83
C SER A 48 -7.87 -5.99 0.39
N SER A 49 -6.97 -6.20 -0.57
CA SER A 49 -7.34 -6.36 -1.99
C SER A 49 -8.16 -7.62 -2.26
N ALA A 50 -7.86 -8.73 -1.57
CA ALA A 50 -8.63 -9.97 -1.65
C ALA A 50 -10.01 -9.82 -0.99
N MET A 51 -10.08 -9.15 0.16
CA MET A 51 -11.35 -8.87 0.84
C MET A 51 -12.30 -8.05 -0.04
N VAL A 52 -11.80 -7.12 -0.86
CA VAL A 52 -12.63 -6.41 -1.85
C VAL A 52 -13.25 -7.38 -2.86
N SER A 53 -12.53 -8.38 -3.37
CA SER A 53 -13.12 -9.37 -4.29
C SER A 53 -14.10 -10.31 -3.62
N ASP A 54 -13.84 -10.68 -2.36
CA ASP A 54 -14.66 -11.63 -1.60
C ASP A 54 -16.01 -11.04 -1.19
N LEU A 55 -16.06 -9.73 -0.92
CA LEU A 55 -17.27 -9.02 -0.51
C LEU A 55 -18.07 -8.42 -1.67
N THR A 56 -17.62 -8.59 -2.91
CA THR A 56 -18.25 -7.99 -4.09
C THR A 56 -18.71 -9.03 -5.10
N SER A 57 -19.91 -8.82 -5.64
CA SER A 57 -20.43 -9.57 -6.78
C SER A 57 -19.52 -9.38 -8.01
N THR A 58 -19.59 -10.32 -8.95
CA THR A 58 -18.77 -10.24 -10.17
C THR A 58 -19.12 -8.99 -11.00
N GLU A 59 -20.38 -8.58 -11.01
CA GLU A 59 -20.85 -7.38 -11.70
C GLU A 59 -20.28 -6.09 -11.07
N ASP A 60 -20.25 -5.99 -9.74
CA ASP A 60 -19.82 -4.78 -9.03
C ASP A 60 -18.32 -4.72 -8.76
N ARG A 61 -17.58 -5.82 -8.93
CA ARG A 61 -16.16 -5.95 -8.59
C ARG A 61 -15.29 -4.88 -9.24
N SER A 62 -15.53 -4.55 -10.51
CA SER A 62 -14.78 -3.50 -11.20
C SER A 62 -14.99 -2.11 -10.56
N ARG A 63 -16.22 -1.81 -10.15
CA ARG A 63 -16.56 -0.57 -9.45
C ARG A 63 -15.93 -0.53 -8.06
N ALA A 64 -15.98 -1.64 -7.33
CA ALA A 64 -15.39 -1.73 -6.00
C ALA A 64 -13.86 -1.55 -6.03
N TYR A 65 -13.15 -2.19 -6.97
CA TYR A 65 -11.72 -1.96 -7.15
C TYR A 65 -11.40 -0.52 -7.59
N SER A 66 -12.29 0.12 -8.35
CA SER A 66 -12.13 1.53 -8.71
C SER A 66 -12.19 2.44 -7.48
N ILE A 67 -13.18 2.21 -6.58
CA ILE A 67 -13.29 2.94 -5.31
C ILE A 67 -12.06 2.68 -4.43
N TYR A 68 -11.66 1.41 -4.28
CA TYR A 68 -10.46 1.02 -3.52
C TYR A 68 -9.23 1.78 -4.02
N ARG A 69 -9.02 1.85 -5.34
CA ARG A 69 -7.91 2.59 -5.95
C ARG A 69 -7.95 4.09 -5.65
N VAL A 70 -9.13 4.72 -5.76
CA VAL A 70 -9.29 6.15 -5.44
C VAL A 70 -8.90 6.42 -3.99
N VAL A 71 -9.37 5.60 -3.04
CA VAL A 71 -9.02 5.74 -1.61
C VAL A 71 -7.52 5.54 -1.38
N THR A 72 -6.90 4.54 -2.01
CA THR A 72 -5.44 4.34 -1.88
C THR A 72 -4.62 5.48 -2.47
N ASN A 73 -5.05 6.05 -3.59
CA ASN A 73 -4.38 7.20 -4.21
C ASN A 73 -4.54 8.47 -3.37
N LEU A 74 -5.70 8.65 -2.72
CA LEU A 74 -5.90 9.74 -1.77
C LEU A 74 -4.94 9.62 -0.57
N GLY A 75 -4.71 8.40 -0.07
CA GLY A 75 -3.68 8.13 0.93
C GLY A 75 -2.28 8.53 0.46
N TRP A 76 -1.92 8.20 -0.79
CA TRP A 76 -0.66 8.64 -1.42
C TRP A 76 -0.55 10.16 -1.58
N ALA A 77 -1.66 10.87 -1.79
CA ALA A 77 -1.65 12.32 -1.89
C ALA A 77 -1.48 13.01 -0.52
N ILE A 78 -2.16 12.50 0.51
CA ILE A 78 -2.19 13.13 1.84
C ILE A 78 -0.99 12.69 2.71
N GLY A 79 -0.51 11.47 2.53
CA GLY A 79 0.55 10.88 3.35
C GLY A 79 1.85 11.70 3.39
N PRO A 80 2.48 12.03 2.24
CA PRO A 80 3.75 12.74 2.21
C PRO A 80 3.70 14.13 2.85
N ILE A 81 2.65 14.91 2.59
CA ILE A 81 2.50 16.23 3.20
C ILE A 81 2.27 16.11 4.72
N THR A 82 1.44 15.16 5.16
CA THR A 82 1.22 14.91 6.59
C THR A 82 2.52 14.49 7.27
N GLY A 83 3.26 13.55 6.68
CA GLY A 83 4.55 13.09 7.20
C GLY A 83 5.60 14.20 7.26
N ALA A 84 5.66 15.05 6.24
CA ALA A 84 6.58 16.18 6.19
C ALA A 84 6.25 17.26 7.23
N TYR A 85 4.98 17.51 7.53
CA TYR A 85 4.61 18.42 8.62
C TYR A 85 4.90 17.80 10.00
N LEU A 86 4.63 16.50 10.18
CA LEU A 86 4.94 15.80 11.42
C LEU A 86 6.46 15.74 11.66
N SER A 87 7.28 15.61 10.61
CA SER A 87 8.74 15.60 10.74
C SER A 87 9.29 16.90 11.33
N LEU A 88 8.65 18.05 11.05
CA LEU A 88 9.01 19.35 11.64
C LEU A 88 8.85 19.39 13.16
N MET A 89 7.96 18.57 13.72
CA MET A 89 7.76 18.44 15.17
C MET A 89 8.68 17.38 15.79
N GLY A 90 9.36 16.59 14.95
CA GLY A 90 10.20 15.46 15.33
C GLY A 90 9.77 14.16 14.64
N MET A 91 10.74 13.35 14.23
CA MET A 91 10.51 12.09 13.48
C MET A 91 9.59 11.11 14.22
N GLN A 92 9.63 11.10 15.55
CA GLN A 92 8.79 10.25 16.39
C GLN A 92 7.29 10.47 16.12
N TRP A 93 6.86 11.69 15.77
CA TRP A 93 5.46 12.01 15.54
C TRP A 93 4.90 11.34 14.28
N ILE A 94 5.74 11.07 13.28
CA ILE A 94 5.36 10.27 12.11
C ILE A 94 4.95 8.87 12.57
N PHE A 95 5.75 8.26 13.43
CA PHE A 95 5.52 6.90 13.91
C PHE A 95 4.38 6.81 14.93
N VAL A 96 4.19 7.83 15.78
CA VAL A 96 3.00 7.95 16.64
C VAL A 96 1.74 7.99 15.80
N PHE A 97 1.70 8.83 14.77
CA PHE A 97 0.57 8.92 13.85
C PHE A 97 0.27 7.58 13.17
N LEU A 98 1.30 6.89 12.65
CA LEU A 98 1.16 5.56 12.04
C LEU A 98 0.64 4.51 13.04
N SER A 99 1.10 4.56 14.30
CA SER A 99 0.61 3.65 15.34
C SER A 99 -0.88 3.92 15.63
N CYS A 100 -1.28 5.17 15.83
CA CYS A 100 -2.68 5.55 16.02
C CYS A 100 -3.56 5.16 14.82
N ALA A 101 -3.10 5.40 13.59
CA ALA A 101 -3.81 5.00 12.38
C ALA A 101 -3.97 3.47 12.30
N SER A 102 -2.94 2.72 12.67
CA SER A 102 -2.97 1.25 12.69
C SER A 102 -3.95 0.71 13.75
N ILE A 103 -4.00 1.36 14.92
CA ILE A 103 -4.98 1.04 15.98
C ILE A 103 -6.40 1.34 15.53
N LEU A 104 -6.61 2.50 14.90
CA LEU A 104 -7.91 2.88 14.34
C LEU A 104 -8.36 1.88 13.27
N GLN A 105 -7.47 1.52 12.35
CA GLN A 105 -7.71 0.49 11.35
C GLN A 105 -8.09 -0.84 12.00
N LEU A 106 -7.35 -1.27 13.03
CA LEU A 106 -7.65 -2.49 13.76
C LEU A 106 -9.05 -2.42 14.41
N GLY A 107 -9.40 -1.30 15.04
CA GLY A 107 -10.74 -1.08 15.60
C GLY A 107 -11.84 -1.17 14.55
N ILE A 108 -11.65 -0.55 13.38
CA ILE A 108 -12.59 -0.64 12.25
C ILE A 108 -12.73 -2.09 11.79
N ILE A 109 -11.62 -2.83 11.67
CA ILE A 109 -11.65 -4.25 11.28
C ILE A 109 -12.46 -5.06 12.30
N LEU A 110 -12.18 -4.91 13.58
CA LEU A 110 -12.85 -5.68 14.63
C LEU A 110 -14.35 -5.40 14.73
N VAL A 111 -14.80 -4.18 14.40
CA VAL A 111 -16.21 -3.78 14.48
C VAL A 111 -16.98 -4.10 13.20
N PHE A 112 -16.42 -3.76 12.04
CA PHE A 112 -17.14 -3.77 10.77
C PHE A 112 -16.85 -4.99 9.91
N VAL A 113 -15.69 -5.63 10.10
CA VAL A 113 -15.31 -6.82 9.33
C VAL A 113 -15.72 -8.04 10.13
N ARG A 114 -16.95 -8.48 9.89
CA ARG A 114 -17.37 -9.81 10.35
C ARG A 114 -16.47 -10.83 9.65
N GLU A 115 -15.67 -11.54 10.44
CA GLU A 115 -14.92 -12.67 9.91
C GLU A 115 -15.92 -13.68 9.35
N SER A 116 -16.00 -13.72 8.03
CA SER A 116 -16.56 -14.86 7.32
C SER A 116 -15.62 -16.02 7.60
N MET A 117 -15.82 -16.72 8.73
CA MET A 117 -15.24 -18.05 8.95
C MET A 117 -15.89 -19.05 7.99
N VAL A 118 -15.72 -18.81 6.70
CA VAL A 118 -15.93 -19.80 5.67
C VAL A 118 -14.57 -19.96 5.03
N LEU A 119 -13.64 -20.56 5.78
CA LEU A 119 -12.86 -21.60 5.12
C LEU A 119 -13.92 -22.58 4.65
N PRO A 120 -14.19 -22.77 3.35
CA PRO A 120 -14.90 -23.95 2.95
C PRO A 120 -14.05 -25.09 3.51
N ALA A 121 -14.54 -25.81 4.51
CA ALA A 121 -13.91 -27.06 4.94
C ALA A 121 -13.75 -28.00 3.72
N ALA A 122 -14.60 -27.81 2.69
CA ALA A 122 -14.51 -28.41 1.37
C ALA A 122 -13.30 -27.96 0.51
N GLY A 123 -12.70 -26.80 0.75
CA GLY A 123 -11.56 -26.26 -0.01
C GLY A 123 -10.19 -26.70 0.52
N LEU A 124 -10.09 -26.96 1.83
CA LEU A 124 -8.89 -27.58 2.43
C LEU A 124 -8.88 -29.11 2.26
N ALA A 125 -10.05 -29.75 2.24
CA ALA A 125 -10.16 -31.19 1.95
C ALA A 125 -9.82 -31.54 0.49
N ASN A 126 -9.99 -30.57 -0.43
CA ASN A 126 -9.57 -30.65 -1.83
C ASN A 126 -8.30 -29.84 -2.11
N TRP A 127 -7.43 -29.65 -1.12
CA TRP A 127 -6.04 -29.25 -1.40
C TRP A 127 -5.31 -30.45 -2.02
N ASN A 128 -5.70 -30.75 -3.25
CA ASN A 128 -5.01 -31.66 -4.12
C ASN A 128 -3.66 -30.99 -4.42
N SER A 129 -2.63 -31.42 -3.72
CA SER A 129 -1.21 -31.14 -3.95
C SER A 129 -0.73 -31.55 -5.35
N SER A 130 -1.65 -31.95 -6.23
CA SER A 130 -1.50 -32.19 -7.67
C SER A 130 -1.59 -30.93 -8.54
N ALA A 131 -1.85 -29.74 -7.97
CA ALA A 131 -1.52 -28.49 -8.64
C ALA A 131 0.02 -28.41 -8.79
N ARG A 132 0.52 -28.96 -9.91
CA ARG A 132 1.95 -28.97 -10.26
C ARG A 132 2.49 -27.54 -10.09
N PRO A 133 3.43 -27.28 -9.15
CA PRO A 133 4.04 -25.95 -9.01
C PRO A 133 4.69 -25.46 -10.31
N GLY A 134 5.04 -26.39 -11.20
CA GLY A 134 5.76 -26.13 -12.45
C GLY A 134 4.97 -25.53 -13.62
N ARG A 135 3.65 -25.25 -13.50
CA ARG A 135 2.89 -24.61 -14.62
C ARG A 135 2.22 -23.29 -14.26
N ILE A 136 2.39 -22.79 -13.03
CA ILE A 136 1.91 -21.47 -12.61
C ILE A 136 2.87 -20.37 -13.09
N LEU A 137 4.17 -20.66 -13.17
CA LEU A 137 5.16 -19.77 -13.79
C LEU A 137 5.39 -20.16 -15.25
N SER A 138 4.52 -19.71 -16.15
CA SER A 138 4.83 -19.76 -17.58
C SER A 138 5.95 -18.76 -17.89
N ARG A 139 6.69 -19.01 -18.98
CA ARG A 139 7.71 -18.07 -19.48
C ARG A 139 7.14 -16.65 -19.62
N ASP A 140 5.90 -16.52 -20.05
CA ASP A 140 5.22 -15.23 -20.22
C ASP A 140 4.93 -14.54 -18.88
N ILE A 141 4.50 -15.30 -17.86
CA ILE A 141 4.31 -14.76 -16.49
C ILE A 141 5.65 -14.33 -15.90
N ILE A 142 6.73 -15.09 -16.13
CA ILE A 142 8.07 -14.71 -15.66
C ILE A 142 8.53 -13.42 -16.34
N ILE A 143 8.42 -13.33 -17.68
CA ILE A 143 8.81 -12.14 -18.44
C ILE A 143 7.98 -10.93 -17.99
N PHE A 144 6.66 -11.10 -17.87
CA PHE A 144 5.77 -10.04 -17.42
C PHE A 144 6.08 -9.59 -15.98
N SER A 145 6.35 -10.54 -15.08
CA SER A 145 6.70 -10.25 -13.69
C SER A 145 8.05 -9.54 -13.60
N LEU A 146 9.04 -9.96 -14.39
CA LEU A 146 10.36 -9.31 -14.45
C LEU A 146 10.25 -7.90 -15.03
N ALA A 147 9.49 -7.71 -16.11
CA ALA A 147 9.23 -6.38 -16.67
C ALA A 147 8.54 -5.47 -15.65
N THR A 148 7.51 -5.97 -14.97
CA THR A 148 6.80 -5.23 -13.93
C THR A 148 7.71 -4.91 -12.74
N PHE A 149 8.55 -5.85 -12.33
CA PHE A 149 9.56 -5.65 -11.29
C PHE A 149 10.53 -4.53 -11.67
N LEU A 150 11.07 -4.54 -12.90
CA LEU A 150 11.98 -3.49 -13.37
C LEU A 150 11.31 -2.12 -13.42
N ILE A 151 10.05 -2.05 -13.88
CA ILE A 151 9.28 -0.80 -13.89
C ILE A 151 9.09 -0.28 -12.47
N ILE A 152 8.68 -1.15 -11.53
CA ILE A 152 8.48 -0.77 -10.12
C ILE A 152 9.81 -0.39 -9.47
N LEU A 153 10.91 -1.07 -9.79
CA LEU A 153 12.24 -0.77 -9.28
C LEU A 153 12.68 0.64 -9.68
N VAL A 154 12.51 1.02 -10.95
CA VAL A 154 12.80 2.38 -11.42
C VAL A 154 11.84 3.38 -10.79
N ALA A 155 10.53 3.08 -10.75
CA ALA A 155 9.54 3.94 -10.13
C ALA A 155 9.81 4.18 -8.63
N SER A 156 10.36 3.20 -7.91
CA SER A 156 10.70 3.34 -6.49
C SER A 156 11.77 4.40 -6.22
N GLN A 157 12.64 4.69 -7.21
CA GLN A 157 13.65 5.74 -7.12
C GLN A 157 13.02 7.13 -7.00
N PHE A 158 11.82 7.31 -7.56
CA PHE A 158 11.06 8.54 -7.41
C PHE A 158 10.76 8.84 -5.94
N SER A 159 10.56 7.82 -5.10
CA SER A 159 10.21 7.99 -3.69
C SER A 159 11.40 8.00 -2.73
N VAL A 160 12.61 7.63 -3.19
CA VAL A 160 13.82 7.49 -2.34
C VAL A 160 14.95 8.40 -2.78
N THR A 161 15.37 8.29 -4.05
CA THR A 161 16.56 9.00 -4.55
C THR A 161 16.26 10.45 -4.87
N LEU A 162 15.11 10.74 -5.48
CA LEU A 162 14.70 12.12 -5.78
C LEU A 162 14.62 13.03 -4.54
N PRO A 163 13.96 12.64 -3.42
CA PRO A 163 13.84 13.51 -2.26
C PRO A 163 15.19 13.70 -1.55
N VAL A 164 16.03 12.66 -1.47
CA VAL A 164 17.39 12.76 -0.92
C VAL A 164 18.24 13.70 -1.77
N TYR A 165 18.17 13.58 -3.10
CA TYR A 165 18.89 14.45 -4.01
C TYR A 165 18.41 15.90 -3.92
N ALA A 166 17.08 16.10 -3.93
CA ALA A 166 16.47 17.42 -3.85
C ALA A 166 16.86 18.13 -2.55
N ASN A 167 16.90 17.40 -1.43
CA ASN A 167 17.33 17.95 -0.15
C ASN A 167 18.83 18.23 -0.08
N THR A 168 19.66 17.28 -0.49
CA THR A 168 21.12 17.35 -0.32
C THR A 168 21.79 18.28 -1.32
N TYR A 169 21.34 18.28 -2.59
CA TYR A 169 22.01 18.99 -3.68
C TYR A 169 21.22 20.18 -4.21
N ALA A 170 19.89 20.12 -4.22
CA ALA A 170 19.05 21.20 -4.74
C ALA A 170 18.55 22.17 -3.63
N GLY A 171 18.90 21.93 -2.36
CA GLY A 171 18.53 22.79 -1.23
C GLY A 171 17.02 22.81 -0.92
N VAL A 172 16.27 21.83 -1.41
CA VAL A 172 14.83 21.72 -1.21
C VAL A 172 14.54 21.21 0.20
N ARG A 173 13.79 21.98 0.98
CA ARG A 173 13.43 21.63 2.37
C ARG A 173 12.45 20.46 2.40
N GLU A 174 12.44 19.69 3.50
CA GLU A 174 11.58 18.50 3.67
C GLU A 174 10.09 18.79 3.41
N TRP A 175 9.57 19.91 3.93
CA TRP A 175 8.18 20.28 3.70
C TRP A 175 7.87 20.55 2.22
N GLN A 176 8.81 21.10 1.45
CA GLN A 176 8.63 21.34 0.01
C GLN A 176 8.54 20.03 -0.76
N ILE A 177 9.34 19.03 -0.36
CA ILE A 177 9.26 17.66 -0.92
C ILE A 177 7.89 17.05 -0.64
N GLY A 178 7.39 17.19 0.59
CA GLY A 178 6.03 16.76 0.96
C GLY A 178 4.95 17.40 0.08
N TYR A 179 5.06 18.71 -0.19
CA TYR A 179 4.16 19.42 -1.11
C TYR A 179 4.25 18.90 -2.55
N ILE A 180 5.45 18.64 -3.08
CA ILE A 180 5.64 18.12 -4.44
C ILE A 180 4.91 16.77 -4.61
N TYR A 181 5.05 15.87 -3.64
CA TYR A 181 4.34 14.59 -3.69
C TYR A 181 2.84 14.72 -3.49
N ALA A 182 2.37 15.65 -2.66
CA ALA A 182 0.94 15.89 -2.50
C ALA A 182 0.31 16.41 -3.80
N VAL A 183 0.97 17.34 -4.49
CA VAL A 183 0.53 17.82 -5.81
C VAL A 183 0.51 16.66 -6.82
N ASN A 184 1.54 15.81 -6.84
CA ASN A 184 1.54 14.61 -7.68
C ASN A 184 0.33 13.71 -7.41
N GLY A 185 0.03 13.42 -6.13
CA GLY A 185 -1.12 12.62 -5.74
C GLY A 185 -2.46 13.25 -6.14
N ILE A 186 -2.62 14.56 -5.96
CA ILE A 186 -3.82 15.29 -6.38
C ILE A 186 -4.01 15.20 -7.90
N VAL A 187 -2.96 15.42 -8.68
CA VAL A 187 -3.00 15.30 -10.15
C VAL A 187 -3.37 13.89 -10.58
N VAL A 188 -2.84 12.86 -9.90
CA VAL A 188 -3.20 11.46 -10.16
C VAL A 188 -4.68 11.21 -9.86
N VAL A 189 -5.17 11.63 -8.68
CA VAL A 189 -6.58 11.44 -8.28
C VAL A 189 -7.52 12.14 -9.25
N LEU A 190 -7.26 13.41 -9.59
CA LEU A 190 -8.07 14.19 -10.51
C LEU A 190 -7.99 13.65 -11.95
N GLY A 191 -6.81 13.22 -12.39
CA GLY A 191 -6.57 12.66 -13.72
C GLY A 191 -7.13 11.25 -13.91
N GLN A 192 -7.37 10.52 -12.82
CA GLN A 192 -7.91 9.16 -12.89
C GLN A 192 -9.34 9.11 -13.42
N ILE A 193 -10.18 10.10 -13.07
CA ILE A 193 -11.56 10.20 -13.55
C ILE A 193 -11.64 10.36 -15.08
N PRO A 194 -11.01 11.37 -15.71
CA PRO A 194 -11.06 11.53 -17.16
C PRO A 194 -10.39 10.38 -17.89
N MET A 195 -9.27 9.84 -17.38
CA MET A 195 -8.61 8.70 -17.99
C MET A 195 -9.53 7.46 -18.01
N ASN A 196 -10.21 7.17 -16.90
CA ASN A 196 -11.18 6.07 -16.84
C ASN A 196 -12.35 6.25 -17.83
N LEU A 197 -12.79 7.50 -18.08
CA LEU A 197 -13.83 7.79 -19.07
C LEU A 197 -13.32 7.59 -20.51
N ILE A 198 -12.09 8.00 -20.80
CA ILE A 198 -11.47 7.82 -22.13
C ILE A 198 -11.22 6.33 -22.41
N THR A 199 -10.67 5.59 -21.46
CA THR A 199 -10.40 4.15 -21.63
C THR A 199 -11.68 3.36 -21.87
N ARG A 200 -12.81 3.73 -21.24
CA ARG A 200 -14.12 3.13 -21.53
C ARG A 200 -14.53 3.32 -22.99
N LYS A 201 -14.42 4.55 -23.52
CA LYS A 201 -14.71 4.84 -24.93
C LYS A 201 -13.83 4.05 -25.91
N LEU A 202 -12.56 3.84 -25.59
CA LEU A 202 -11.64 3.10 -26.45
C LEU A 202 -11.89 1.59 -26.43
N ARG A 203 -12.23 1.03 -25.25
CA ARG A 203 -12.51 -0.41 -25.11
C ARG A 203 -13.77 -0.83 -25.87
N ASP A 204 -14.76 0.06 -25.97
CA ASP A 204 -15.96 -0.15 -26.81
C ASP A 204 -15.61 -0.23 -28.31
N THR A 205 -14.46 0.31 -28.73
CA THR A 205 -14.02 0.28 -30.14
C THR A 205 -13.17 -0.97 -30.45
N THR A 206 -12.36 -1.45 -29.51
CA THR A 206 -11.48 -2.62 -29.71
C THR A 206 -12.20 -3.97 -29.57
N VAL A 207 -13.38 -4.02 -28.92
CA VAL A 207 -14.22 -5.23 -28.88
C VAL A 207 -15.08 -5.38 -30.16
N MET A 208 -15.11 -4.37 -31.03
CA MET A 208 -15.83 -4.37 -32.32
C MET A 208 -14.92 -4.62 -33.54
N MET A 209 -13.64 -4.96 -33.35
CA MET A 209 -12.73 -5.43 -34.42
C MET A 209 -12.30 -6.87 -34.14
#